data_AF-A0A1E8CWX5-F1
#
_entry.id   AF-A0A1E8CWX5-F1
#
_cell.length_a   1.000
_cell.length_b   1.000
_cell.length_c   1.000
_cell.angle_alpha   90.00
_cell.angle_beta   90.00
_cell.angle_gamma   90.00
#
_symmetry.space_group_name_H-M   'P 1'
#
loop_
_entity.id
_entity.type
_entity.pdbx_description
1 polymer ?
#
loop_
_entity_poly.entity_id
_entity_poly.type
_entity_poly.pdbx_seq_one_letter_code
_entity_poly.pdbx_strand_id
1 'polypeptide(L)'
;MQAAVQSVASDSSGFISALFDFTFTRFVTPMLVRFVYLLATVALVASWLAFVITAFITNVGLGLFALIIGPIILIIYLAIIRMTLEFYLSVVRMSEDIHRRLPQG
;
A
#
# COMPACT_ATOMS: atom_id res chain seq x y z
N MET A 1 19.31 -29.43 -15.26
CA MET A 1 17.91 -28.95 -15.19
C MET A 1 17.43 -28.63 -13.76
N GLN A 2 18.29 -28.61 -12.73
CA GLN A 2 17.88 -28.31 -11.33
C GLN A 2 18.19 -26.86 -10.86
N ALA A 3 19.00 -26.09 -11.59
CA ALA A 3 19.39 -24.73 -11.17
C ALA A 3 18.28 -23.67 -11.38
N ALA A 4 17.27 -23.94 -12.23
CA ALA A 4 16.22 -22.98 -12.56
C ALA A 4 15.01 -23.00 -11.59
N VAL A 5 14.94 -23.97 -10.68
CA VAL A 5 13.79 -24.15 -9.76
C VAL A 5 14.01 -23.44 -8.41
N GLN A 6 15.25 -23.11 -8.04
CA GLN A 6 15.56 -22.52 -6.73
C GLN A 6 15.34 -21.00 -6.64
N SER A 7 15.41 -20.25 -7.75
CA SER A 7 15.35 -18.78 -7.71
C SER A 7 13.95 -18.19 -7.46
N VAL A 8 12.88 -18.98 -7.64
CA VAL A 8 11.50 -18.48 -7.50
C VAL A 8 11.00 -18.52 -6.04
N ALA A 9 11.60 -19.36 -5.19
CA ALA A 9 11.19 -19.49 -3.78
C ALA A 9 11.93 -18.54 -2.81
N SER A 10 13.11 -18.03 -3.19
CA SER A 10 13.93 -17.17 -2.32
C SER A 10 13.52 -15.69 -2.31
N ASP A 11 12.83 -15.20 -3.35
CA ASP A 11 12.46 -13.77 -3.45
C ASP A 11 11.18 -13.42 -2.68
N SER A 12 10.19 -14.32 -2.64
CA SER A 12 8.91 -14.08 -1.96
C SER A 12 9.03 -14.19 -0.43
N SER A 13 9.90 -15.08 0.06
CA SER A 13 10.22 -15.20 1.49
C SER A 13 10.94 -13.96 2.03
N GLY A 14 11.83 -13.34 1.24
CA GLY A 14 12.54 -12.12 1.61
C GLY A 14 11.63 -10.88 1.74
N PHE A 15 10.63 -10.74 0.87
CA PHE A 15 9.70 -9.60 0.90
C PHE A 15 8.76 -9.64 2.11
N ILE A 16 8.14 -10.79 2.38
CA ILE A 16 7.26 -10.96 3.55
C ILE A 16 8.07 -10.87 4.85
N SER A 17 9.27 -11.45 4.89
CA SER A 17 10.16 -11.31 6.05
C SER A 17 10.57 -9.85 6.29
N ALA A 18 10.78 -9.05 5.24
CA ALA A 18 11.11 -7.63 5.38
C ALA A 18 9.89 -6.77 5.78
N LEU A 19 8.66 -7.17 5.40
CA LEU A 19 7.42 -6.51 5.85
C LEU A 19 7.19 -6.66 7.36
N PHE A 20 7.56 -7.82 7.92
CA PHE A 20 7.45 -8.11 9.35
C PHE A 20 8.78 -7.88 10.10
N ASP A 21 9.79 -7.27 9.48
CA ASP A 21 11.02 -6.87 10.15
C ASP A 21 10.78 -5.56 10.93
N PHE A 22 10.28 -5.69 12.15
CA PHE A 22 10.05 -4.58 13.09
C PHE A 22 11.35 -3.89 13.57
N THR A 23 12.52 -4.40 13.19
CA THR A 23 13.84 -3.82 13.55
C THR A 23 14.29 -2.76 12.54
N PHE A 24 13.61 -2.64 11.37
CA PHE A 24 13.89 -1.65 10.31
C PHE A 24 15.35 -1.65 9.79
N THR A 25 16.08 -2.75 9.95
CA THR A 25 17.50 -2.85 9.60
C THR A 25 17.76 -2.83 8.08
N ARG A 26 16.75 -3.08 7.25
CA ARG A 26 16.79 -2.89 5.78
C ARG A 26 15.88 -1.75 5.34
N PHE A 27 16.45 -0.75 4.68
CA PHE A 27 15.70 0.34 4.03
C PHE A 27 15.00 -0.16 2.76
N VAL A 28 13.86 -0.83 2.91
CA VAL A 28 13.00 -1.33 1.81
C VAL A 28 11.91 -0.30 1.47
N THR A 29 12.11 0.97 1.83
CA THR A 29 11.11 2.04 1.80
C THR A 29 10.45 2.24 0.42
N PRO A 30 11.17 2.19 -0.73
CA PRO A 30 10.53 2.35 -2.04
C PRO A 30 9.61 1.18 -2.44
N MET A 31 9.95 -0.04 -2.03
CA MET A 31 9.20 -1.26 -2.39
C MET A 31 7.98 -1.44 -1.49
N LEU A 32 8.10 -1.06 -0.21
CA LEU A 32 7.03 -1.11 0.79
C LEU A 32 5.82 -0.25 0.39
N VAL A 33 6.07 0.94 -0.17
CA VAL A 33 5.01 1.91 -0.56
C VAL A 33 3.96 1.29 -1.49
N ARG A 34 4.38 0.51 -2.50
CA ARG A 34 3.46 -0.13 -3.45
C ARG A 34 2.57 -1.17 -2.77
N PHE A 35 3.14 -1.94 -1.85
CA PHE A 35 2.40 -2.94 -1.10
C PHE A 35 1.40 -2.31 -0.13
N VAL A 36 1.82 -1.27 0.59
CA VAL A 36 0.95 -0.51 1.49
C VAL A 36 -0.24 0.08 0.74
N TYR A 37 -0.01 0.65 -0.46
CA TYR A 37 -1.11 1.15 -1.29
C TYR A 37 -2.11 0.05 -1.67
N LEU A 38 -1.61 -1.10 -2.13
CA LEU A 38 -2.45 -2.23 -2.51
C LEU A 38 -3.27 -2.74 -1.32
N LEU A 39 -2.63 -2.92 -0.17
CA LEU A 39 -3.28 -3.40 1.05
C LEU A 39 -4.35 -2.40 1.53
N ALA A 40 -4.03 -1.11 1.55
CA ALA A 40 -4.98 -0.06 1.93
C ALA A 40 -6.18 0.00 0.97
N THR A 41 -5.94 -0.20 -0.34
CA THR A 41 -7.00 -0.24 -1.35
C THR A 41 -7.94 -1.41 -1.12
N VAL A 42 -7.40 -2.62 -0.95
CA VAL A 42 -8.20 -3.82 -0.69
C VAL A 42 -8.98 -3.67 0.63
N ALA A 43 -8.34 -3.17 1.68
CA ALA A 43 -8.99 -2.92 2.97
C ALA A 43 -10.15 -1.93 2.84
N LEU A 44 -9.95 -0.78 2.20
CA LEU A 44 -11.00 0.24 2.01
C LEU A 44 -12.18 -0.29 1.20
N VAL A 45 -11.92 -1.02 0.11
CA VAL A 45 -12.98 -1.62 -0.70
C VAL A 45 -13.76 -2.66 0.11
N ALA A 46 -13.07 -3.54 0.83
CA ALA A 46 -13.70 -4.55 1.68
C ALA A 46 -14.54 -3.90 2.79
N SER A 47 -14.02 -2.88 3.47
CA SER A 47 -14.74 -2.13 4.50
C SER A 47 -15.97 -1.41 3.93
N TRP A 48 -15.85 -0.80 2.75
CA TRP A 48 -16.99 -0.16 2.10
C TRP A 48 -18.09 -1.17 1.74
N LEU A 49 -17.73 -2.32 1.16
CA LEU A 49 -18.71 -3.37 0.84
C LEU A 49 -19.39 -3.91 2.09
N ALA A 50 -18.64 -4.16 3.16
CA ALA A 50 -19.20 -4.56 4.44
C ALA A 50 -20.17 -3.51 4.99
N PHE A 51 -19.82 -2.23 4.90
CA PHE A 51 -20.68 -1.12 5.31
C PHE A 51 -21.95 -1.02 4.46
N VAL A 52 -21.87 -1.24 3.15
CA VAL A 52 -23.05 -1.26 2.26
C VAL A 52 -24.01 -2.37 2.69
N ILE A 53 -23.49 -3.58 2.95
CA ILE A 53 -24.32 -4.72 3.40
C ILE A 53 -25.02 -4.39 4.72
N THR A 54 -24.29 -3.90 5.73
CA THR A 54 -24.89 -3.56 7.03
C THR A 54 -25.88 -2.40 6.94
N ALA A 55 -25.64 -1.42 6.06
CA ALA A 55 -26.56 -0.33 5.78
C ALA A 55 -27.89 -0.82 5.19
N PHE A 56 -27.85 -1.76 4.23
CA PHE A 56 -29.07 -2.35 3.66
C PHE A 56 -29.87 -3.20 4.65
N ILE A 57 -29.19 -3.90 5.57
CA ILE A 57 -29.86 -4.63 6.67
C ILE A 57 -30.61 -3.67 7.59
N THR A 58 -30.07 -2.47 7.80
CA THR A 58 -30.64 -1.47 8.71
C THR A 58 -31.79 -0.69 8.06
N ASN A 59 -31.58 -0.16 6.86
CA ASN A 59 -32.58 0.64 6.14
C ASN A 59 -32.23 0.77 4.65
N VAL A 60 -33.23 0.62 3.77
CA VAL A 60 -33.04 0.72 2.32
C VAL A 60 -32.46 2.08 1.89
N GLY A 61 -32.93 3.19 2.48
CA GLY A 61 -32.43 4.53 2.17
C GLY A 61 -30.96 4.72 2.55
N LEU A 62 -30.54 4.19 3.71
CA LEU A 62 -29.12 4.20 4.10
C LEU A 62 -28.27 3.33 3.17
N GLY A 63 -28.76 2.16 2.78
CA GLY A 63 -28.08 1.30 1.80
C GLY A 63 -27.86 1.99 0.46
N LEU A 64 -28.90 2.64 -0.08
CA LEU A 64 -28.80 3.42 -1.32
C LEU A 64 -27.85 4.60 -1.20
N PHE A 65 -27.88 5.32 -0.08
CA PHE A 65 -26.93 6.40 0.20
C PHE A 65 -25.48 5.87 0.22
N ALA A 66 -25.22 4.78 0.93
CA ALA A 66 -23.90 4.16 1.01
C ALA A 66 -23.40 3.63 -0.35
N LEU A 67 -24.31 3.15 -1.21
CA LEU A 67 -23.97 2.65 -2.55
C LEU A 67 -23.63 3.76 -3.53
N ILE A 68 -24.32 4.91 -3.48
CA ILE A 68 -24.13 6.03 -4.42
C ILE A 68 -23.00 6.96 -3.96
N ILE A 69 -22.99 7.33 -2.68
CA ILE A 69 -22.01 8.28 -2.12
C ILE A 69 -20.72 7.57 -1.71
N GLY A 70 -20.79 6.31 -1.29
CA GLY A 70 -19.63 5.56 -0.82
C GLY A 70 -18.48 5.46 -1.83
N PRO A 71 -18.70 5.18 -3.13
CA PRO A 71 -17.63 5.17 -4.13
C PRO A 71 -16.90 6.52 -4.24
N ILE A 72 -17.63 7.64 -4.12
CA ILE A 72 -17.04 8.99 -4.17
C ILE A 72 -16.10 9.17 -2.97
N ILE A 73 -16.58 8.82 -1.76
CA ILE A 73 -15.77 8.88 -0.54
C ILE A 73 -14.55 7.97 -0.65
N LEU A 74 -14.72 6.74 -1.14
CA LEU A 74 -13.65 5.76 -1.31
C LEU A 74 -12.55 6.29 -2.24
N ILE A 75 -12.92 6.87 -3.39
CA ILE A 75 -11.95 7.46 -4.33
C ILE A 75 -11.19 8.61 -3.68
N ILE A 76 -11.86 9.48 -2.93
CA ILE A 76 -11.21 10.59 -2.20
C ILE A 76 -10.18 10.04 -1.20
N TYR A 77 -10.53 9.02 -0.40
CA TYR A 77 -9.58 8.39 0.52
C TYR A 77 -8.40 7.74 -0.21
N LEU A 78 -8.63 7.05 -1.32
CA LEU A 78 -7.54 6.48 -2.14
C LEU A 78 -6.63 7.56 -2.73
N ALA A 79 -7.19 8.70 -3.14
CA ALA A 79 -6.41 9.82 -3.66
C ALA A 79 -5.53 10.44 -2.57
N ILE A 80 -6.05 10.60 -1.35
CA ILE A 80 -5.26 11.08 -0.20
C ILE A 80 -4.12 10.11 0.10
N ILE A 81 -4.40 8.81 0.21
CA ILE A 81 -3.38 7.79 0.46
C ILE A 81 -2.30 7.83 -0.64
N ARG A 82 -2.71 7.95 -1.91
CA ARG A 82 -1.77 8.07 -3.03
C ARG A 82 -0.86 9.29 -2.87
N MET A 83 -1.43 10.46 -2.59
CA MET A 83 -0.66 11.69 -2.38
C MET A 83 0.33 11.54 -1.22
N THR A 84 -0.10 10.96 -0.10
CA THR A 84 0.76 10.69 1.06
C THR A 84 1.91 9.73 0.72
N LEU A 85 1.63 8.67 -0.03
CA LEU A 85 2.66 7.71 -0.45
C LEU A 85 3.65 8.30 -1.46
N GLU A 86 3.17 9.13 -2.39
CA GLU A 86 4.02 9.89 -3.30
C GLU A 86 4.94 10.84 -2.52
N PHE A 87 4.42 11.50 -1.47
CA PHE A 87 5.22 12.34 -0.58
C PHE A 87 6.30 11.53 0.16
N TYR A 88 5.96 10.40 0.79
CA TYR A 88 6.96 9.55 1.45
C TYR A 88 8.05 9.08 0.48
N LEU A 89 7.66 8.64 -0.72
CA LEU A 89 8.62 8.20 -1.73
C LEU A 89 9.52 9.35 -2.20
N SER A 90 8.98 10.56 -2.33
CA SER A 90 9.76 11.75 -2.70
C SER A 90 10.81 12.09 -1.64
N VAL A 91 10.47 12.00 -0.35
CA VAL A 91 11.40 12.25 0.75
C VAL A 91 12.53 11.22 0.76
N VAL A 92 12.20 9.93 0.60
CA VAL A 92 13.19 8.85 0.53
C VAL A 92 14.14 9.04 -0.65
N ARG A 93 13.60 9.31 -1.85
CA ARG A 93 14.41 9.57 -3.04
C ARG A 93 15.35 10.76 -2.89
N MET A 94 14.90 11.81 -2.20
CA MET A 94 15.76 12.97 -1.92
C MET A 94 16.92 12.63 -0.98
N SER A 95 16.69 11.75 0.01
CA SER A 95 17.76 11.23 0.88
C SER A 95 18.81 10.43 0.11
N GLU A 96 18.40 9.68 -0.92
CA GLU A 96 19.31 8.88 -1.75
C GLU A 96 20.16 9.76 -2.71
N ASP A 97 19.61 10.85 -3.26
CA ASP A 97 20.34 11.76 -4.16
C ASP A 97 21.48 12.51 -3.45
N ILE A 98 21.30 12.87 -2.17
CA ILE A 98 22.30 13.60 -1.38
C ILE A 98 23.57 12.77 -1.16
N HIS A 99 23.45 11.45 -0.99
CA HIS A 99 24.59 10.55 -0.76
C HIS A 99 25.46 10.34 -2.02
N ARG A 100 24.94 10.66 -3.22
CA ARG A 100 25.64 10.42 -4.50
C ARG A 100 26.47 11.60 -5.00
N ARG A 101 26.36 12.77 -4.36
CA ARG A 101 26.98 14.03 -4.84
C ARG A 101 28.24 14.47 -4.10
N LEU A 102 28.75 13.69 -3.13
CA LEU A 102 30.04 14.01 -2.52
C LEU A 102 31.19 13.62 -3.47
N PRO A 103 32.06 14.57 -3.87
CA PRO A 103 33.25 14.28 -4.65
C PRO A 103 34.13 13.32 -3.85
N GLN A 104 34.50 12.19 -4.46
CA GLN A 104 35.64 11.41 -3.97
C GLN A 104 36.88 12.26 -4.22
N GLY A 105 37.46 12.78 -3.14
CA GLY A 105 38.82 13.32 -3.17
C GLY A 105 39.83 12.23 -3.48
#